data_AF-A0A2H3CLG6-F1
#
_entry.id   AF-A0A2H3CLG6-F1
#
_cell.length_a   1.000
_cell.length_b   1.000
_cell.length_c   1.000
_cell.angle_alpha   90.00
_cell.angle_beta   90.00
_cell.angle_gamma   90.00
#
_symmetry.space_group_name_H-M   'P 1'
#
loop_
_entity.id
_entity.type
_entity.pdbx_description
1 polymer ?
#
loop_
_entity_poly.entity_id
_entity_poly.type
_entity_poly.pdbx_seq_one_letter_code
_entity_poly.pdbx_strand_id
1 'polypeptide(L)'
;MLVMSAMSSIFFLVSLLSLFFTGVEAAAVSAVPNLSYKFTLAALNTSLPNANDTGAPLVLGQNGAIDGATFEVTSTWASYPYNDYPYISLTEGSLKAYRSSGVSITNATAIQSGGELEWVTSSFYSANPGTSYSAVTTQSGKYAVLAVFGNTDLWSLCPSHAFRGQNNVVYNVSSVASPYASYVPSDCYKVTLNIVPL
;
A
#
# COMPACT_ATOMS: atom_id res chain seq x y z
N MET A 1 64.70 -22.20 -64.61
CA MET A 1 64.19 -20.94 -65.18
C MET A 1 62.77 -20.76 -64.66
N LEU A 2 62.52 -19.69 -63.91
CA LEU A 2 61.28 -19.36 -63.19
C LEU A 2 60.05 -19.29 -64.11
N VAL A 3 58.86 -19.67 -63.60
CA VAL A 3 57.58 -18.89 -63.56
C VAL A 3 56.63 -19.62 -62.55
N MET A 4 56.49 -19.20 -61.29
CA MET A 4 55.42 -18.36 -60.70
C MET A 4 53.96 -18.72 -61.07
N SER A 5 53.22 -19.36 -60.14
CA SER A 5 51.75 -19.27 -60.09
C SER A 5 51.29 -19.06 -58.64
N ALA A 6 50.35 -18.15 -58.47
CA ALA A 6 49.98 -17.52 -57.21
C ALA A 6 49.05 -18.42 -56.35
N MET A 7 49.37 -18.56 -55.06
CA MET A 7 48.46 -19.09 -54.05
C MET A 7 47.60 -17.95 -53.48
N SER A 8 46.29 -18.09 -53.63
CA SER A 8 45.26 -17.17 -53.16
C SER A 8 45.11 -17.27 -51.62
N SER A 9 45.48 -16.22 -50.90
CA SER A 9 45.25 -16.11 -49.45
C SER A 9 43.81 -15.68 -49.16
N ILE A 10 43.02 -16.56 -48.55
CA ILE A 10 41.69 -16.25 -48.00
C ILE A 10 41.88 -15.88 -46.52
N PHE A 11 41.74 -14.59 -46.20
CA PHE A 11 41.68 -14.09 -44.83
C PHE A 11 40.25 -14.27 -44.30
N PHE A 12 40.04 -15.14 -43.31
CA PHE A 12 38.82 -15.18 -42.50
C PHE A 12 38.99 -14.22 -41.30
N LEU A 13 38.33 -13.07 -41.36
CA LEU A 13 38.15 -12.17 -40.21
C LEU A 13 36.86 -12.58 -39.47
N VAL A 14 36.99 -13.32 -38.38
CA VAL A 14 35.89 -13.58 -37.44
C VAL A 14 35.84 -12.39 -36.47
N SER A 15 34.92 -11.46 -36.73
CA SER A 15 34.64 -10.33 -35.84
C SER A 15 33.82 -10.81 -34.64
N LEU A 16 34.46 -10.93 -33.48
CA LEU A 16 33.80 -11.26 -32.21
C LEU A 16 33.10 -10.00 -31.68
N LEU A 17 31.81 -9.87 -31.93
CA LEU A 17 30.98 -8.78 -31.41
C LEU A 17 30.50 -9.15 -29.99
N SER A 18 31.27 -8.78 -28.97
CA SER A 18 30.88 -8.94 -27.57
C SER A 18 29.79 -7.91 -27.23
N LEU A 19 28.52 -8.35 -27.21
CA LEU A 19 27.42 -7.58 -26.65
C LEU A 19 27.57 -7.52 -25.13
N PHE A 20 28.07 -6.40 -24.63
CA PHE A 20 27.96 -6.05 -23.22
C PHE A 20 26.49 -5.74 -22.92
N PHE A 21 25.73 -6.75 -22.49
CA PHE A 21 24.46 -6.52 -21.82
C PHE A 21 24.76 -5.91 -20.45
N THR A 22 24.63 -4.58 -20.33
CA THR A 22 24.49 -3.94 -19.03
C THR A 22 23.13 -4.36 -18.47
N GLY A 23 23.12 -5.43 -17.68
CA GLY A 23 21.93 -5.83 -16.93
C GLY A 23 21.54 -4.67 -16.02
N VAL A 24 20.40 -4.03 -16.33
CA VAL A 24 19.69 -3.22 -15.34
C VAL A 24 19.13 -4.22 -14.35
N GLU A 25 19.81 -4.41 -13.22
CA GLU A 25 19.23 -5.10 -12.07
C GLU A 25 18.04 -4.25 -11.61
N ALA A 26 16.85 -4.60 -12.08
CA ALA A 26 15.63 -4.13 -11.48
C ALA A 26 15.67 -4.57 -10.01
N ALA A 27 15.82 -3.60 -9.12
CA ALA A 27 15.71 -3.80 -7.70
C ALA A 27 14.46 -4.63 -7.39
N ALA A 28 14.64 -5.83 -6.85
CA ALA A 28 13.51 -6.66 -6.46
C ALA A 28 12.74 -5.93 -5.34
N VAL A 29 11.58 -5.38 -5.69
CA VAL A 29 10.61 -4.85 -4.73
C VAL A 29 9.97 -6.07 -4.05
N SER A 30 10.43 -6.41 -2.84
CA SER A 30 9.89 -7.53 -2.09
C SER A 30 8.55 -7.12 -1.46
N ALA A 31 7.46 -7.68 -1.97
CA ALA A 31 6.14 -7.61 -1.35
C ALA A 31 5.95 -8.83 -0.43
N VAL A 32 5.83 -8.60 0.88
CA VAL A 32 5.65 -9.67 1.87
C VAL A 32 4.23 -9.62 2.45
N PRO A 33 3.50 -10.75 2.49
CA PRO A 33 2.14 -10.80 3.03
C PRO A 33 2.10 -11.01 4.56
N ASN A 34 3.26 -11.06 5.21
CA ASN A 34 3.39 -11.28 6.65
C ASN A 34 4.45 -10.35 7.23
N LEU A 35 4.16 -9.79 8.40
CA LEU A 35 5.15 -9.09 9.23
C LEU A 35 5.20 -9.76 10.62
N SER A 36 6.41 -9.93 11.15
CA SER A 36 6.64 -10.55 12.48
C SER A 36 6.39 -9.58 13.65
N TYR A 37 6.13 -8.31 13.36
CA TYR A 37 5.93 -7.25 14.34
C TYR A 37 4.58 -6.57 14.15
N LYS A 38 4.12 -5.93 15.22
CA LYS A 38 2.95 -5.05 15.21
C LYS A 38 3.38 -3.64 14.80
N PHE A 39 2.48 -2.92 14.16
CA PHE A 39 2.77 -1.60 13.62
C PHE A 39 1.56 -0.67 13.71
N THR A 40 1.81 0.60 13.44
CA THR A 40 0.78 1.59 13.13
C THR A 40 0.90 2.02 11.67
N LEU A 41 -0.15 2.61 11.13
CA LEU A 41 -0.12 3.20 9.79
C LEU A 41 0.01 4.72 9.89
N ALA A 42 0.74 5.30 8.96
CA ALA A 42 0.81 6.75 8.78
C ALA A 42 0.71 7.10 7.29
N ALA A 43 -0.01 8.16 6.97
CA ALA A 43 -0.18 8.65 5.61
C ALA A 43 0.83 9.77 5.32
N LEU A 44 1.81 9.48 4.49
CA LEU A 44 2.81 10.44 4.02
C LEU A 44 2.31 11.09 2.72
N ASN A 45 2.17 12.41 2.70
CA ASN A 45 1.79 13.15 1.50
C ASN A 45 2.90 13.05 0.44
N THR A 46 2.55 12.74 -0.81
CA THR A 46 3.52 12.61 -1.91
C THR A 46 3.65 13.85 -2.78
N SER A 47 2.77 14.84 -2.58
CA SER A 47 2.66 16.05 -3.41
C SER A 47 3.11 17.32 -2.69
N LEU A 48 3.07 17.34 -1.35
CA LEU A 48 3.46 18.48 -0.52
C LEU A 48 4.50 18.07 0.53
N PRO A 49 5.32 19.01 1.03
CA PRO A 49 6.21 18.77 2.16
C PRO A 49 5.45 18.24 3.38
N ASN A 50 6.05 17.27 4.07
CA ASN A 50 5.50 16.72 5.31
C ASN A 50 6.22 17.34 6.52
N ALA A 51 5.52 17.49 7.63
CA ALA A 51 6.12 17.96 8.89
C ALA A 51 7.10 16.94 9.51
N ASN A 52 7.00 15.68 9.11
CA ASN A 52 7.86 14.59 9.55
C ASN A 52 7.94 13.50 8.47
N ASP A 53 8.91 12.59 8.60
CA ASP A 53 9.17 11.54 7.61
C ASP A 53 8.18 10.36 7.67
N THR A 54 7.35 10.29 8.72
CA THR A 54 6.35 9.23 8.90
C THR A 54 5.04 9.54 8.20
N GLY A 55 4.65 10.81 8.14
CA GLY A 55 3.33 11.26 7.71
C GLY A 55 2.34 11.44 8.87
N ALA A 56 1.07 11.69 8.51
CA ALA A 56 -0.02 11.84 9.48
C ALA A 56 -0.40 10.47 10.09
N PRO A 57 -0.43 10.33 11.42
CA PRO A 57 -0.84 9.08 12.06
C PRO A 57 -2.27 8.70 11.65
N LEU A 58 -2.49 7.40 11.41
CA LEU A 58 -3.79 6.84 11.05
C LEU A 58 -4.34 5.99 12.21
N VAL A 59 -5.66 6.03 12.35
CA VAL A 59 -6.44 5.25 13.31
C VAL A 59 -7.71 4.71 12.67
N LEU A 60 -8.42 3.83 13.37
CA LEU A 60 -9.73 3.35 12.95
C LEU A 60 -10.82 4.34 13.40
N GLY A 61 -11.38 5.02 12.42
CA GLY A 61 -12.54 5.90 12.50
C GLY A 61 -13.87 5.15 12.48
N GLN A 62 -14.98 5.86 12.68
CA GLN A 62 -16.32 5.28 12.72
C GLN A 62 -16.96 5.21 11.32
N ASN A 63 -17.55 4.07 10.95
CA ASN A 63 -18.25 3.89 9.67
C ASN A 63 -19.63 3.20 9.81
N GLY A 64 -20.19 3.19 11.03
CA GLY A 64 -21.53 2.65 11.30
C GLY A 64 -21.54 1.39 12.15
N ALA A 65 -22.73 0.86 12.39
CA ALA A 65 -22.94 -0.37 13.15
C ALA A 65 -24.27 -1.03 12.78
N ILE A 66 -24.33 -2.35 12.95
CA ILE A 66 -25.55 -3.16 12.94
C ILE A 66 -25.55 -4.07 14.17
N ASP A 67 -26.64 -4.79 14.39
CA ASP A 67 -26.69 -5.79 15.46
C ASP A 67 -25.56 -6.83 15.28
N GLY A 68 -24.65 -6.87 16.25
CA GLY A 68 -23.54 -7.82 16.27
C GLY A 68 -22.29 -7.43 15.46
N ALA A 69 -22.24 -6.25 14.85
CA ALA A 69 -21.03 -5.77 14.16
C ALA A 69 -20.89 -4.24 14.18
N THR A 70 -19.65 -3.76 14.29
CA THR A 70 -19.30 -2.36 14.02
C THR A 70 -18.40 -2.26 12.81
N PHE A 71 -18.52 -1.15 12.09
CA PHE A 71 -17.76 -0.85 10.89
C PHE A 71 -16.86 0.34 11.15
N GLU A 72 -15.63 0.23 10.69
CA GLU A 72 -14.61 1.26 10.87
C GLU A 72 -13.97 1.62 9.54
N VAL A 73 -13.36 2.79 9.48
CA VAL A 73 -12.63 3.29 8.32
C VAL A 73 -11.29 3.86 8.74
N THR A 74 -10.22 3.60 7.99
CA THR A 74 -8.91 4.16 8.30
C THR A 74 -8.91 5.67 8.09
N SER A 75 -8.72 6.42 9.17
CA SER A 75 -8.85 7.88 9.22
C SER A 75 -7.59 8.52 9.81
N THR A 76 -7.34 9.79 9.50
CA THR A 76 -6.27 10.53 10.19
C THR A 76 -6.61 10.79 11.65
N TRP A 77 -5.62 10.73 12.54
CA TRP A 77 -5.75 11.12 13.95
C TRP A 77 -6.33 12.53 14.12
N ALA A 78 -5.94 13.46 13.24
CA ALA A 78 -6.41 14.84 13.29
C ALA A 78 -7.93 14.97 13.10
N SER A 79 -8.54 14.08 12.30
CA SER A 79 -9.99 14.07 12.07
C SER A 79 -10.76 13.16 13.04
N TYR A 80 -10.11 12.13 13.59
CA TYR A 80 -10.72 11.18 14.52
C TYR A 80 -9.73 10.78 15.63
N PRO A 81 -9.58 11.56 16.72
CA PRO A 81 -8.50 11.39 17.69
C PRO A 81 -8.79 10.33 18.76
N TYR A 82 -9.22 9.13 18.34
CA TYR A 82 -9.52 8.01 19.22
C TYR A 82 -8.64 6.81 18.88
N ASN A 83 -7.89 6.29 19.86
CA ASN A 83 -6.93 5.20 19.66
C ASN A 83 -7.45 3.87 20.25
N ASP A 84 -8.67 3.48 19.88
CA ASP A 84 -9.25 2.23 20.36
C ASP A 84 -8.48 1.00 19.86
N TYR A 85 -7.73 1.17 18.76
CA TYR A 85 -6.97 0.14 18.07
C TYR A 85 -5.49 0.53 17.90
N PRO A 86 -4.69 0.48 18.98
CA PRO A 86 -3.32 1.01 18.99
C PRO A 86 -2.30 0.25 18.15
N TYR A 87 -2.64 -0.94 17.65
CA TYR A 87 -1.72 -1.72 16.82
C TYR A 87 -2.43 -2.57 15.77
N ILE A 88 -1.75 -2.75 14.66
CA ILE A 88 -2.16 -3.54 13.50
C ILE A 88 -1.11 -4.64 13.27
N SER A 89 -1.55 -5.79 12.75
CA SER A 89 -0.66 -6.82 12.19
C SER A 89 -1.01 -7.11 10.74
N LEU A 90 -0.04 -7.66 10.00
CA LEU A 90 -0.21 -8.17 8.65
C LEU A 90 0.11 -9.66 8.66
N THR A 91 -0.88 -10.50 8.36
CA THR A 91 -0.74 -11.96 8.34
C THR A 91 -1.52 -12.54 7.18
N GLU A 92 -0.87 -13.34 6.35
CA GLU A 92 -1.45 -13.99 5.16
C GLU A 92 -2.16 -12.99 4.23
N GLY A 93 -1.58 -11.80 4.10
CA GLY A 93 -2.10 -10.71 3.29
C GLY A 93 -3.32 -10.01 3.87
N SER A 94 -3.65 -10.28 5.14
CA SER A 94 -4.74 -9.65 5.88
C SER A 94 -4.26 -8.73 6.98
N LEU A 95 -4.91 -7.58 7.09
CA LEU A 95 -4.70 -6.64 8.19
C LEU A 95 -5.65 -6.92 9.34
N LYS A 96 -5.10 -6.98 10.56
CA LYS A 96 -5.87 -7.17 11.79
C LYS A 96 -5.59 -6.03 12.75
N ALA A 97 -6.63 -5.39 13.25
CA ALA A 97 -6.54 -4.35 14.27
C ALA A 97 -6.81 -4.95 15.65
N TYR A 98 -6.10 -4.46 16.65
CA TYR A 98 -6.17 -4.97 18.01
C TYR A 98 -6.53 -3.85 18.96
N ARG A 99 -7.42 -4.17 19.90
CA ARG A 99 -7.71 -3.27 21.02
C ARG A 99 -6.54 -3.22 22.00
N SER A 100 -6.50 -2.20 22.86
CA SER A 100 -5.53 -2.10 23.96
C SER A 100 -5.50 -3.34 24.86
N SER A 101 -6.63 -4.03 25.01
CA SER A 101 -6.77 -5.31 25.72
C SER A 101 -6.10 -6.52 25.03
N GLY A 102 -5.63 -6.37 23.79
CA GLY A 102 -5.03 -7.43 22.99
C GLY A 102 -6.01 -8.26 22.15
N VAL A 103 -7.32 -7.97 22.23
CA VAL A 103 -8.35 -8.68 21.46
C VAL A 103 -8.28 -8.29 19.97
N SER A 104 -8.30 -9.29 19.09
CA SER A 104 -8.21 -9.17 17.62
C SER A 104 -9.48 -9.69 16.93
N ILE A 105 -10.58 -8.97 17.09
CA ILE A 105 -11.87 -9.29 16.40
C ILE A 105 -12.19 -8.29 15.28
N THR A 106 -11.22 -7.45 14.91
CA THR A 106 -11.35 -6.39 13.92
C THR A 106 -10.42 -6.66 12.75
N ASN A 107 -10.97 -6.87 11.56
CA ASN A 107 -10.20 -7.22 10.37
C ASN A 107 -10.51 -6.24 9.24
N ALA A 108 -9.50 -5.89 8.45
CA ALA A 108 -9.73 -5.11 7.24
C ALA A 108 -10.52 -5.94 6.23
N THR A 109 -11.45 -5.30 5.53
CA THR A 109 -12.24 -5.94 4.48
C THR A 109 -11.43 -6.07 3.19
N ALA A 110 -12.00 -6.76 2.20
CA ALA A 110 -11.47 -6.74 0.85
C ALA A 110 -11.60 -5.32 0.26
N ILE A 111 -10.46 -4.71 -0.04
CA ILE A 111 -10.40 -3.37 -0.61
C ILE A 111 -10.98 -3.33 -2.03
N GLN A 112 -11.72 -2.26 -2.33
CA GLN A 112 -12.30 -2.01 -3.64
C GLN A 112 -11.71 -0.73 -4.23
N SER A 113 -11.57 -0.66 -5.56
CA SER A 113 -11.14 0.57 -6.21
C SER A 113 -12.23 1.64 -6.08
N GLY A 114 -11.84 2.83 -5.63
CA GLY A 114 -12.73 3.91 -5.22
C GLY A 114 -13.27 3.78 -3.79
N GLY A 115 -12.99 2.66 -3.11
CA GLY A 115 -13.44 2.38 -1.75
C GLY A 115 -12.47 2.84 -0.68
N GLU A 116 -13.00 3.08 0.52
CA GLU A 116 -12.22 3.36 1.71
C GLU A 116 -11.53 2.09 2.25
N LEU A 117 -10.44 2.24 3.00
CA LEU A 117 -9.84 1.14 3.75
C LEU A 117 -10.69 0.85 5.01
N GLU A 118 -11.68 -0.02 4.81
CA GLU A 118 -12.69 -0.39 5.79
C GLU A 118 -12.31 -1.59 6.65
N TRP A 119 -12.92 -1.68 7.82
CA TRP A 119 -12.77 -2.76 8.77
C TRP A 119 -14.11 -3.19 9.34
N VAL A 120 -14.16 -4.44 9.79
CA VAL A 120 -15.31 -5.00 10.49
C VAL A 120 -14.85 -5.57 11.80
N THR A 121 -15.53 -5.15 12.87
CA THR A 121 -15.42 -5.70 14.21
C THR A 121 -16.67 -6.53 14.51
N SER A 122 -16.52 -7.84 14.72
CA SER A 122 -17.62 -8.69 15.14
C SER A 122 -17.15 -9.89 15.96
N SER A 123 -17.95 -10.27 16.96
CA SER A 123 -17.81 -11.54 17.68
C SER A 123 -18.77 -12.63 17.20
N PHE A 124 -19.71 -12.28 16.30
CA PHE A 124 -20.79 -13.17 15.87
C PHE A 124 -20.56 -13.76 14.48
N TYR A 125 -19.88 -13.03 13.60
CA TYR A 125 -19.61 -13.46 12.24
C TYR A 125 -18.11 -13.35 11.94
N SER A 126 -17.56 -14.36 11.26
CA SER A 126 -16.24 -14.21 10.65
C SER A 126 -16.38 -13.27 9.45
N ALA A 127 -15.96 -12.00 9.61
CA ALA A 127 -15.78 -11.12 8.46
C ALA A 127 -14.84 -11.79 7.48
N ASN A 128 -15.11 -11.73 6.18
CA ASN A 128 -14.20 -12.24 5.15
C ASN A 128 -13.02 -11.26 5.06
N PRO A 129 -11.85 -11.56 5.63
CA PRO A 129 -10.77 -10.61 5.66
C PRO A 129 -10.26 -10.36 4.25
N GLY A 130 -9.92 -9.12 3.91
CA GLY A 130 -9.16 -8.85 2.70
C GLY A 130 -7.80 -9.53 2.79
N THR A 131 -7.38 -10.24 1.75
CA THR A 131 -6.10 -10.98 1.67
C THR A 131 -5.14 -10.40 0.62
N SER A 132 -5.44 -9.20 0.12
CA SER A 132 -4.69 -8.52 -0.94
C SER A 132 -3.63 -7.55 -0.45
N TYR A 133 -3.43 -7.44 0.86
CA TYR A 133 -2.48 -6.52 1.47
C TYR A 133 -1.07 -7.12 1.49
N SER A 134 -0.06 -6.27 1.32
CA SER A 134 1.34 -6.66 1.48
C SER A 134 2.16 -5.49 1.99
N ALA A 135 3.26 -5.78 2.67
CA ALA A 135 4.27 -4.79 3.00
C ALA A 135 5.34 -4.79 1.92
N VAL A 136 5.66 -3.61 1.39
CA VAL A 136 6.66 -3.43 0.36
C VAL A 136 7.80 -2.60 0.92
N THR A 137 9.02 -3.14 0.90
CA THR A 137 10.22 -2.36 1.24
C THR A 137 10.70 -1.63 -0.01
N THR A 138 10.78 -0.30 0.06
CA THR A 138 11.36 0.52 -1.00
C THR A 138 12.85 0.71 -0.72
N GLN A 139 13.70 0.69 -1.76
CA GLN A 139 15.17 0.78 -1.59
C GLN A 139 15.63 2.06 -0.89
N SER A 140 14.85 3.14 -0.99
CA SER A 140 15.14 4.46 -0.41
C SER A 140 14.33 4.76 0.85
N GLY A 141 13.40 3.89 1.25
CA GLY A 141 12.44 4.16 2.30
C GLY A 141 12.90 3.70 3.68
N LYS A 142 12.76 4.59 4.67
CA LYS A 142 12.96 4.27 6.09
C LYS A 142 11.94 3.27 6.62
N TYR A 143 10.74 3.26 6.04
CA TYR A 143 9.62 2.41 6.44
C TYR A 143 9.18 1.52 5.26
N ALA A 144 8.69 0.33 5.57
CA ALA A 144 7.92 -0.43 4.59
C ALA A 144 6.61 0.32 4.30
N VAL A 145 6.04 0.11 3.12
CA VAL A 145 4.79 0.76 2.70
C VAL A 145 3.72 -0.29 2.49
N LEU A 146 2.48 0.04 2.85
CA LEU A 146 1.34 -0.84 2.63
C LEU A 146 0.96 -0.81 1.15
N ALA A 147 0.95 -1.98 0.53
CA ALA A 147 0.52 -2.17 -0.85
C ALA A 147 -0.75 -3.02 -0.91
N VAL A 148 -1.52 -2.81 -1.97
CA VAL A 148 -2.70 -3.62 -2.30
C VAL A 148 -2.55 -4.13 -3.73
N PHE A 149 -2.68 -5.44 -3.90
CA PHE A 149 -2.39 -6.11 -5.18
C PHE A 149 -0.98 -5.75 -5.72
N GLY A 150 -0.02 -5.53 -4.81
CA GLY A 150 1.34 -5.09 -5.14
C GLY A 150 1.51 -3.60 -5.46
N ASN A 151 0.43 -2.81 -5.53
CA ASN A 151 0.50 -1.38 -5.83
C ASN A 151 0.57 -0.54 -4.56
N THR A 152 1.51 0.41 -4.51
CA THR A 152 1.79 1.26 -3.34
C THR A 152 1.40 2.72 -3.53
N ASP A 153 1.05 3.12 -4.76
CA ASP A 153 0.90 4.50 -5.23
C ASP A 153 -0.55 4.88 -5.57
N LEU A 154 -1.50 4.00 -5.26
CA LEU A 154 -2.93 4.19 -5.49
C LEU A 154 -3.68 4.68 -4.25
N TRP A 155 -2.98 4.93 -3.14
CA TRP A 155 -3.61 5.46 -1.93
C TRP A 155 -3.83 6.96 -2.00
N SER A 156 -4.95 7.41 -1.46
CA SER A 156 -5.25 8.83 -1.28
C SER A 156 -5.88 9.06 0.08
N LEU A 157 -5.69 10.26 0.63
CA LEU A 157 -6.50 10.77 1.73
C LEU A 157 -7.59 11.66 1.16
N CYS A 158 -8.83 11.38 1.55
CA CYS A 158 -10.03 12.03 1.06
C CYS A 158 -10.85 12.59 2.23
N PRO A 159 -11.10 13.91 2.27
CA PRO A 159 -12.06 14.48 3.19
C PRO A 159 -13.46 13.92 2.92
N SER A 160 -14.03 13.27 3.92
CA SER A 160 -15.42 12.86 3.90
C SER A 160 -16.32 14.08 4.11
N HIS A 161 -17.35 14.19 3.27
CA HIS A 161 -18.39 15.23 3.39
C HIS A 161 -19.58 14.78 4.24
N ALA A 162 -19.47 13.61 4.89
CA ALA A 162 -20.46 13.14 5.85
C ALA A 162 -20.51 14.04 7.11
N PHE A 163 -21.60 13.95 7.88
CA PHE A 163 -21.71 14.65 9.16
C PHE A 163 -20.60 14.18 10.12
N ARG A 164 -19.80 15.12 10.66
CA ARG A 164 -18.56 14.84 11.39
C ARG A 164 -17.51 14.13 10.53
N GLY A 165 -17.39 14.57 9.28
CA GLY A 165 -16.51 14.02 8.27
C GLY A 165 -15.09 13.75 8.76
N GLN A 166 -14.59 12.59 8.37
CA GLN A 166 -13.25 12.10 8.67
C GLN A 166 -12.39 12.24 7.42
N ASN A 167 -11.07 12.35 7.56
CA ASN A 167 -10.16 12.29 6.42
C ASN A 167 -9.70 10.85 6.23
N ASN A 168 -10.28 10.18 5.25
CA ASN A 168 -10.27 8.73 5.11
C ASN A 168 -9.27 8.28 4.05
N VAL A 169 -8.65 7.13 4.29
CA VAL A 169 -7.80 6.46 3.30
C VAL A 169 -8.68 5.78 2.26
N VAL A 170 -8.47 6.13 1.00
CA VAL A 170 -9.20 5.60 -0.15
C VAL A 170 -8.22 4.98 -1.15
N TYR A 171 -8.57 3.82 -1.68
CA TYR A 171 -7.80 3.14 -2.71
C TYR A 171 -8.30 3.50 -4.10
N ASN A 172 -7.39 3.91 -5.00
CA ASN A 172 -7.66 4.16 -6.42
C ASN A 172 -8.87 5.09 -6.67
N VAL A 173 -8.78 6.33 -6.16
CA VAL A 173 -9.84 7.36 -6.28
C VAL A 173 -10.29 7.59 -7.73
N SER A 174 -9.39 7.44 -8.70
CA SER A 174 -9.68 7.64 -10.13
C SER A 174 -10.72 6.67 -10.72
N SER A 175 -11.02 5.56 -10.03
CA SER A 175 -12.02 4.60 -10.50
C SER A 175 -13.44 4.88 -9.98
N VAL A 176 -13.64 5.89 -9.12
CA VAL A 176 -14.99 6.18 -8.61
C VAL A 176 -15.86 6.72 -9.74
N ALA A 177 -16.99 6.06 -9.98
CA ALA A 177 -17.99 6.48 -10.96
C ALA A 177 -19.28 7.05 -10.31
N SER A 178 -19.31 7.22 -8.98
CA SER A 178 -20.57 7.24 -8.23
C SER A 178 -20.92 8.59 -7.62
N PRO A 179 -22.19 9.04 -7.69
CA PRO A 179 -22.71 10.16 -6.89
C PRO A 179 -22.88 9.82 -5.40
N TYR A 180 -22.59 8.59 -4.97
CA TYR A 180 -22.73 8.11 -3.59
C TYR A 180 -21.40 7.99 -2.83
N ALA A 181 -20.30 8.50 -3.40
CA ALA A 181 -19.04 8.54 -2.67
C ALA A 181 -19.20 9.43 -1.42
N SER A 182 -18.64 9.00 -0.29
CA SER A 182 -18.56 9.79 0.94
C SER A 182 -17.64 11.02 0.79
N TYR A 183 -16.90 11.12 -0.32
CA TYR A 183 -15.88 12.11 -0.60
C TYR A 183 -16.02 12.65 -2.04
N VAL A 184 -15.38 13.80 -2.31
CA VAL A 184 -15.26 14.37 -3.67
C VAL A 184 -13.85 14.07 -4.19
N PRO A 185 -13.68 13.38 -5.34
CA PRO A 185 -12.36 12.99 -5.85
C PRO A 185 -11.35 14.13 -6.01
N SER A 186 -11.80 15.34 -6.33
CA SER A 186 -10.93 16.52 -6.49
C SER A 186 -10.33 17.03 -5.18
N ASP A 187 -10.94 16.67 -4.04
CA ASP A 187 -10.48 17.11 -2.71
C ASP A 187 -9.47 16.12 -2.12
N CYS A 188 -9.31 14.96 -2.76
CA CYS A 188 -8.37 13.94 -2.35
C CYS A 188 -6.95 14.28 -2.79
N TYR A 189 -5.97 13.89 -1.99
CA TYR A 189 -4.55 13.97 -2.36
C TYR A 189 -3.85 12.63 -2.16
N LYS A 190 -2.86 12.38 -3.02
CA LYS A 190 -2.11 11.13 -3.01
C LYS A 190 -1.24 11.01 -1.76
N VAL A 191 -1.18 9.79 -1.22
CA VAL A 191 -0.35 9.46 -0.06
C VAL A 191 0.36 8.13 -0.27
N THR A 192 1.45 7.94 0.45
CA THR A 192 2.03 6.64 0.72
C THR A 192 1.67 6.23 2.13
N LEU A 193 1.24 4.99 2.32
CA LEU A 193 0.92 4.46 3.64
C LEU A 193 2.14 3.78 4.25
N ASN A 194 2.83 4.49 5.13
CA ASN A 194 3.97 3.97 5.87
C ASN A 194 3.50 2.98 6.96
N ILE A 195 4.20 1.85 7.03
CA ILE A 195 4.11 0.87 8.11
C ILE A 195 5.16 1.26 9.15
N VAL A 196 4.71 1.80 10.28
CA VAL A 196 5.58 2.29 11.35
C VAL A 196 5.67 1.23 12.46
N PRO A 197 6.82 0.56 12.63
CA PRO A 197 6.99 -0.46 13.66
C PRO A 197 6.79 0.12 15.07
N LEU A 198 6.23 -0.69 15.97
CA LEU A 198 6.06 -0.37 17.39
C LEU A 198 7.17 -0.94 18.26
#